data_AF-A0A954Y8R6-F1
#
_entry.id   AF-A0A954Y8R6-F1
#
_cell.length_a   1.000
_cell.length_b   1.000
_cell.length_c   1.000
_cell.angle_alpha   90.00
_cell.angle_beta   90.00
_cell.angle_gamma   90.00
#
_symmetry.space_group_name_H-M   'P 1'
#
loop_
_entity.id
_entity.type
_entity.pdbx_description
1 polymer ?
#
loop_
_entity_poly.entity_id
_entity_poly.type
_entity_poly.pdbx_seq_one_letter_code
_entity_poly.pdbx_strand_id
1 'polypeptide(L)' 'MQFRTRAIHDGQACDPQTGAVVPPLHLASTFVQHEAGKWREFDYSRSGNPTRTA' A
#
# COMPACT_ATOMS: atom_id res chain seq x y z
N MET A 1 -2.21 -2.48 -22.43
CA MET A 1 -3.00 -1.25 -22.14
C MET A 1 -2.23 -0.02 -22.63
N GLN A 2 -2.93 1.03 -23.07
CA GLN A 2 -2.30 2.29 -23.50
C GLN A 2 -1.75 3.08 -22.29
N PHE A 3 -0.80 4.01 -22.52
CA PHE A 3 -0.20 4.82 -21.45
C PHE A 3 -1.24 5.54 -20.58
N ARG A 4 -2.24 6.18 -21.20
CA ARG A 4 -3.29 6.93 -20.50
C ARG A 4 -4.09 6.06 -19.52
N THR A 5 -4.36 4.81 -19.89
CA THR A 5 -5.05 3.86 -19.03
C THR A 5 -4.17 3.45 -17.85
N ARG A 6 -2.89 3.14 -18.11
CA ARG A 6 -1.95 2.73 -17.04
C ARG A 6 -1.70 3.85 -16.04
N ALA A 7 -1.56 5.09 -16.51
CA ALA A 7 -1.36 6.25 -15.63
C ALA A 7 -2.49 6.48 -14.62
N ILE A 8 -3.67 5.89 -14.84
CA ILE A 8 -4.83 5.99 -13.94
C ILE A 8 -4.95 4.75 -13.03
N HIS A 9 -4.62 3.56 -13.54
CA HIS A 9 -4.99 2.30 -12.89
C HIS A 9 -3.83 1.45 -12.35
N ASP A 10 -2.62 1.64 -12.88
CA ASP A 10 -1.47 0.83 -12.47
C ASP A 10 -1.06 1.20 -11.04
N GLY A 11 -0.87 0.20 -10.18
CA GLY A 11 -0.57 0.38 -8.75
C GLY A 11 -1.74 0.83 -7.85
N GLN A 12 -2.87 1.24 -8.43
CA GLN A 12 -4.02 1.80 -7.72
C GLN A 12 -5.17 0.78 -7.57
N ALA A 13 -4.90 -0.35 -6.91
CA ALA A 13 -5.95 -1.34 -6.62
C ALA A 13 -6.93 -0.84 -5.55
N CYS A 14 -8.20 -1.24 -5.65
CA CYS A 14 -9.19 -0.93 -4.62
C CYS A 14 -8.77 -1.50 -3.26
N ASP A 15 -8.99 -0.74 -2.19
CA ASP A 15 -8.69 -1.19 -0.84
C ASP A 15 -9.53 -2.43 -0.49
N PRO A 16 -8.91 -3.59 -0.20
CA PRO A 16 -9.64 -4.81 0.11
C PRO A 16 -10.41 -4.75 1.43
N GLN A 17 -10.10 -3.80 2.33
CA GLN A 17 -10.80 -3.70 3.61
C GLN A 17 -12.09 -2.88 3.53
N THR A 18 -12.08 -1.77 2.80
CA THR A 18 -13.22 -0.83 2.75
C THR A 18 -13.90 -0.72 1.39
N GLY A 19 -13.26 -1.21 0.33
CA GLY A 19 -13.71 -1.01 -1.05
C GLY A 19 -13.43 0.38 -1.61
N ALA A 20 -12.63 1.21 -0.93
CA ALA A 20 -12.22 2.51 -1.43
C ALA A 20 -11.48 2.37 -2.77
N VAL A 21 -11.93 3.10 -3.79
CA VAL A 21 -11.32 3.08 -5.13
C VAL A 21 -9.99 3.83 -5.15
N VAL A 22 -9.87 4.89 -4.34
CA VAL A 22 -8.60 5.59 -4.12
C VAL A 22 -7.90 4.92 -2.93
N PRO A 23 -6.64 4.48 -3.06
CA PRO A 23 -5.90 3.90 -1.96
C PRO A 23 -5.79 4.85 -0.76
N PRO A 24 -5.92 4.35 0.47
CA PRO A 24 -5.83 5.17 1.67
C PRO A 24 -4.42 5.74 1.89
N LEU A 25 -4.35 6.84 2.65
CA LEU A 25 -3.10 7.43 3.10
C LEU A 25 -2.61 6.76 4.40
N HIS A 26 -1.53 5.98 4.31
CA HIS A 26 -0.92 5.31 5.46
C HIS A 26 0.14 6.20 6.11
N LEU A 27 -0.28 7.02 7.08
CA LEU A 27 0.59 7.94 7.83
C LEU A 27 1.29 7.29 9.03
N ALA A 28 0.98 6.03 9.33
CA ALA A 28 1.62 5.29 10.40
C ALA A 28 3.12 5.10 10.12
N SER A 29 3.94 5.23 11.15
CA SER A 29 5.39 5.01 11.03
C SER A 29 5.76 3.52 11.02
N THR A 30 4.98 2.66 11.68
CA THR A 30 5.24 1.23 11.86
C THR A 30 3.97 0.41 11.64
N PHE A 31 4.14 -0.86 11.30
CA PHE A 31 3.05 -1.83 11.10
C PHE A 31 3.17 -3.01 12.08
N VAL A 32 2.05 -3.70 12.32
CA VAL A 32 1.99 -4.84 13.25
C VAL A 32 2.84 -6.00 12.73
N GLN A 33 3.72 -6.51 13.59
CA GLN A 33 4.47 -7.74 13.37
C GLN A 33 3.83 -8.86 14.17
N HIS A 34 3.60 -10.02 13.55
CA HIS A 34 2.94 -11.14 14.23
C HIS A 34 3.91 -11.87 15.18
N GLU A 35 5.19 -11.92 14.81
CA GLU A 35 6.28 -12.43 15.62
C GLU A 35 7.54 -11.58 15.39
N ALA A 36 8.51 -11.64 16.30
CA ALA A 36 9.77 -10.92 16.15
C ALA A 36 10.48 -11.33 14.85
N GLY A 37 10.74 -10.37 13.96
CA GLY A 37 11.36 -10.62 12.67
C GLY A 37 10.45 -11.24 11.61
N LYS A 38 9.14 -11.39 11.89
CA LYS A 38 8.12 -11.84 10.92
C LYS A 38 7.04 -10.77 10.76
N TRP A 39 7.23 -9.93 9.76
CA TRP A 39 6.25 -8.92 9.33
C TRP A 39 5.54 -9.37 8.05
N ARG A 40 4.49 -8.64 7.68
CA ARG A 40 3.82 -8.82 6.38
C ARG A 40 4.67 -8.13 5.29
N GLU A 41 4.02 -7.45 4.36
CA GLU A 41 4.70 -6.70 3.29
C GLU A 41 5.47 -5.49 3.81
N PHE A 42 4.97 -4.84 4.87
CA PHE A 42 5.57 -3.64 5.46
C PHE A 42 5.79 -3.84 6.97
N ASP A 43 6.92 -3.35 7.48
CA ASP A 43 7.26 -3.27 8.90
C ASP A 43 7.37 -1.81 9.36
N TYR A 44 8.03 -0.96 8.56
CA TYR A 44 8.36 0.41 8.90
C TYR A 44 8.35 1.33 7.68
N SER A 45 7.61 2.44 7.76
CA SER A 45 7.29 3.34 6.63
C SER A 45 8.49 4.00 5.95
N ARG A 46 9.63 4.13 6.65
CA ARG A 46 10.87 4.59 6.02
C ARG A 46 11.35 3.59 4.96
N SER A 47 11.34 2.30 5.29
CA SER A 47 11.74 1.21 4.40
C SER A 47 10.71 0.97 3.29
N GLY A 48 9.43 0.89 3.65
CA GLY A 48 8.33 0.68 2.71
C GLY A 48 7.00 1.11 3.28
N ASN A 49 6.14 1.67 2.45
CA ASN A 49 4.82 2.18 2.85
C ASN A 49 3.80 1.90 1.73
N PRO A 50 2.57 1.44 2.06
CA PRO A 50 1.58 1.10 1.05
C PRO A 50 1.28 2.27 0.09
N THR A 51 1.09 3.48 0.61
CA THR A 51 0.80 4.66 -0.21
C THR A 51 1.95 5.05 -1.15
N ARG A 52 3.21 4.81 -0.76
CA ARG A 52 4.38 5.13 -1.59
C ARG A 52 4.68 4.06 -2.64
N THR A 53 4.16 2.85 -2.44
CA THR A 53 4.43 1.69 -3.31
C THR A 53 3.34 1.51 -4.38
N ALA A 54 2.17 2.09 -4.14
CA ALA A 54 1.05 2.17 -5.08
C ALA A 54 1.34 3.06 -6.30
#